data_AF-A0A7Y2TV72-F1
#
_entry.id   AF-A0A7Y2TV72-F1
#
_cell.length_a   1.000
_cell.length_b   1.000
_cell.length_c   1.000
_cell.angle_alpha   90.00
_cell.angle_beta   90.00
_cell.angle_gamma   90.00
#
_symmetry.space_group_name_H-M   'P 1'
#
loop_
_entity.id
_entity.type
_entity.pdbx_description
1 polymer ?
#
loop_
_entity_poly.entity_id
_entity_poly.type
_entity_poly.pdbx_seq_one_letter_code
_entity_poly.pdbx_strand_id
1 'polypeptide(L)'
;PLEEAFRVPATKVDGCASQVWLLPEIEGSGAKAIFSFRGESDAMIVRGLIAVLHALYDGLTVSEVLEVDAASELGRLGLNDHLSAQRSNGLRAMIQRVRDLAGNAVSKE
;
A
#
# COMPACT_ATOMS: atom_id res chain seq x y z
N PRO A 1 -8.28 -9.01 -8.29
CA PRO A 1 -7.35 -8.76 -9.42
C PRO A 1 -7.59 -7.36 -10.01
N LEU A 2 -6.52 -6.62 -10.29
CA LEU A 2 -6.62 -5.29 -10.88
C LEU A 2 -6.75 -5.41 -12.41
N GLU A 3 -7.72 -4.68 -12.98
CA GLU A 3 -7.92 -4.61 -14.43
C GLU A 3 -6.69 -4.03 -15.13
N GLU A 4 -6.42 -4.50 -16.35
CA GLU A 4 -5.22 -4.12 -17.09
C GLU A 4 -5.15 -2.61 -17.40
N ALA A 5 -6.31 -1.97 -17.58
CA ALA A 5 -6.42 -0.52 -17.77
C ALA A 5 -5.86 0.30 -16.60
N PHE A 6 -5.79 -0.28 -15.40
CA PHE A 6 -5.23 0.37 -14.21
C PHE A 6 -3.76 -0.02 -13.94
N ARG A 7 -3.12 -0.81 -14.81
CA ARG A 7 -1.68 -1.16 -14.70
C ARG A 7 -0.81 -0.14 -15.43
N VAL A 8 -0.96 1.12 -15.03
CA VAL A 8 -0.33 2.29 -15.69
C VAL A 8 0.75 2.91 -14.78
N PRO A 9 1.64 3.77 -15.32
CA PRO A 9 2.66 4.43 -14.50
C PRO A 9 2.10 5.19 -13.29
N ALA A 10 0.90 5.77 -13.39
CA ALA A 10 0.28 6.53 -12.30
C ALA A 10 -0.06 5.69 -11.05
N THR A 11 -0.31 4.39 -11.21
CA THR A 11 -0.62 3.46 -10.11
C THR A 11 0.58 2.58 -9.76
N LYS A 12 1.68 2.66 -10.52
CA LYS A 12 2.85 1.82 -10.32
C LYS A 12 3.60 2.19 -9.03
N VAL A 13 4.18 1.18 -8.39
CA VAL A 13 5.07 1.34 -7.24
C VAL A 13 6.51 1.10 -7.69
N ASP A 14 7.33 2.12 -7.59
CA ASP A 14 8.77 2.01 -7.87
C ASP A 14 9.53 1.45 -6.66
N GLY A 15 10.71 0.87 -6.89
CA GLY A 15 11.52 0.25 -5.82
C GLY A 15 11.15 -1.19 -5.48
N CYS A 16 10.11 -1.73 -6.10
CA CYS A 16 9.84 -3.18 -6.11
C CYS A 16 10.66 -3.86 -7.22
N ALA A 17 11.17 -5.05 -6.93
CA ALA A 17 11.83 -5.87 -7.94
C ALA A 17 10.85 -6.51 -8.93
N SER A 18 9.68 -6.87 -8.43
CA SER A 18 8.51 -7.28 -9.20
C SER A 18 7.71 -6.06 -9.64
N GLN A 19 6.89 -6.19 -10.69
CA GLN A 19 5.95 -5.13 -11.01
C GLN A 19 4.84 -5.09 -9.95
N VAL A 20 4.51 -3.89 -9.48
CA VAL A 20 3.45 -3.66 -8.50
C VAL A 20 2.65 -2.43 -8.91
N TRP A 21 1.33 -2.54 -8.83
CA TRP A 21 0.41 -1.42 -9.01
C TRP A 21 -0.55 -1.35 -7.83
N LEU A 22 -0.76 -0.14 -7.30
CA LEU A 22 -1.73 0.19 -6.26
C LEU A 22 -2.64 1.30 -6.79
N LEU A 23 -3.94 0.99 -6.92
CA LEU A 23 -4.99 1.92 -7.30
C LEU A 23 -5.71 2.38 -6.01
N PRO A 24 -5.55 3.64 -5.58
CA PRO A 24 -6.27 4.16 -4.41
C PRO A 24 -7.76 4.27 -4.67
N GLU A 25 -8.55 3.98 -3.65
CA GLU A 25 -10.00 4.15 -3.61
C GLU A 25 -10.31 4.95 -2.35
N ILE A 26 -10.49 6.27 -2.52
CA ILE A 26 -10.65 7.21 -1.41
C ILE A 26 -12.05 7.81 -1.48
N GLU A 27 -12.84 7.58 -0.43
CA GLU A 27 -14.23 8.04 -0.34
C GLU A 27 -14.36 9.23 0.60
N GLY A 28 -14.95 10.32 0.09
CA GLY A 28 -15.09 11.58 0.81
C GLY A 28 -13.93 12.55 0.53
N SER A 29 -13.74 13.51 1.43
CA SER A 29 -12.74 14.57 1.28
C SER A 29 -12.08 14.92 2.62
N GLY A 30 -10.83 15.38 2.52
CA GLY A 30 -10.05 15.84 3.66
C GLY A 30 -9.59 14.75 4.61
N ALA A 31 -9.14 15.17 5.79
CA ALA A 31 -8.58 14.31 6.83
C ALA A 31 -9.42 13.06 7.19
N LYS A 32 -10.76 13.15 7.03
CA LYS A 32 -11.71 12.08 7.37
C LYS A 32 -12.13 11.22 6.19
N ALA A 33 -11.58 11.44 4.99
CA ALA A 33 -11.86 10.57 3.85
C ALA A 33 -11.43 9.14 4.17
N ILE A 34 -12.25 8.17 3.79
CA ILE A 34 -11.98 6.74 4.02
C ILE A 34 -11.04 6.24 2.94
N PHE A 35 -9.97 5.57 3.35
CA PHE A 35 -8.95 5.03 2.48
C PHE A 35 -9.17 3.52 2.24
N SER A 36 -9.11 3.13 0.98
CA SER A 36 -8.96 1.77 0.52
C SER A 36 -8.06 1.76 -0.72
N PHE A 37 -7.71 0.57 -1.23
CA PHE A 37 -6.98 0.45 -2.48
C PHE A 37 -7.13 -0.94 -3.09
N ARG A 38 -6.99 -1.05 -4.41
CA ARG A 38 -6.75 -2.33 -5.09
C ARG A 38 -5.30 -2.46 -5.48
N GLY A 39 -4.74 -3.66 -5.35
CA GLY A 39 -3.35 -3.92 -5.71
C GLY A 39 -3.15 -5.17 -6.58
N GLU A 40 -2.08 -5.17 -7.36
CA GLU A 40 -1.69 -6.30 -8.22
C GLU A 40 -0.17 -6.40 -8.37
N SER A 41 0.34 -7.63 -8.54
CA SER A 41 1.75 -7.88 -8.83
C SER A 41 1.95 -9.14 -9.67
N ASP A 42 2.97 -9.13 -10.53
CA ASP A 42 3.42 -10.33 -11.27
C ASP A 42 4.00 -11.41 -10.34
N ALA A 43 4.44 -11.06 -9.13
CA ALA A 43 4.99 -12.00 -8.15
C ALA A 43 3.97 -12.47 -7.09
N MET A 44 3.81 -13.79 -6.93
CA MET A 44 2.85 -14.38 -5.99
C MET A 44 3.05 -13.96 -4.53
N ILE A 45 4.29 -13.95 -4.03
CA ILE A 45 4.58 -13.51 -2.66
C ILE A 45 4.22 -12.04 -2.47
N VAL A 46 4.45 -11.20 -3.48
CA VAL A 46 4.15 -9.77 -3.38
C VAL A 46 2.65 -9.53 -3.41
N ARG A 47 1.86 -10.32 -4.15
CA ARG A 47 0.39 -10.32 -4.02
C ARG A 47 -0.08 -10.63 -2.60
N GLY A 48 0.59 -11.57 -1.91
CA GLY A 48 0.33 -11.85 -0.50
C GLY A 48 0.64 -10.65 0.41
N LEU A 49 1.77 -9.98 0.20
CA LEU A 49 2.13 -8.76 0.94
C LEU A 49 1.14 -7.63 0.71
N ILE A 50 0.66 -7.45 -0.53
CA ILE A 50 -0.40 -6.49 -0.86
C ILE A 50 -1.67 -6.78 -0.06
N ALA A 51 -2.07 -8.05 0.05
CA ALA A 51 -3.26 -8.43 0.82
C ALA A 51 -3.09 -8.15 2.32
N VAL A 52 -1.89 -8.33 2.88
CA VAL A 52 -1.59 -7.97 4.28
C VAL A 52 -1.68 -6.46 4.48
N LEU A 53 -1.11 -5.66 3.57
CA LEU A 53 -1.22 -4.20 3.63
C LEU A 53 -2.67 -3.74 3.47
N HIS A 54 -3.44 -4.39 2.60
CA HIS A 54 -4.87 -4.10 2.47
C HIS A 54 -5.59 -4.31 3.79
N ALA A 55 -5.39 -5.47 4.43
CA ALA A 55 -6.00 -5.76 5.73
C ALA A 55 -5.56 -4.78 6.84
N LEU A 56 -4.37 -4.19 6.73
CA LEU A 56 -3.85 -3.21 7.70
C LEU A 56 -4.48 -1.81 7.53
N TYR A 57 -4.77 -1.40 6.30
CA TYR A 57 -5.12 -0.01 5.98
C TYR A 57 -6.57 0.23 5.55
N ASP A 58 -7.25 -0.81 5.08
CA ASP A 58 -8.60 -0.70 4.53
C ASP A 58 -9.61 -0.18 5.57
N GLY A 59 -10.41 0.79 5.18
CA GLY A 59 -11.46 1.39 6.03
C GLY A 59 -10.96 2.44 7.02
N LEU A 60 -9.66 2.69 7.12
CA LEU A 60 -9.11 3.77 7.93
C LEU A 60 -9.36 5.13 7.27
N THR A 61 -9.42 6.20 8.07
CA THR A 61 -9.33 7.56 7.52
C THR A 61 -7.92 7.82 6.99
N VAL A 62 -7.80 8.71 6.00
CA VAL A 62 -6.49 9.11 5.45
C VAL A 62 -5.55 9.67 6.51
N SER A 63 -6.07 10.31 7.57
CA SER A 63 -5.25 10.72 8.72
C SER A 63 -4.76 9.53 9.54
N GLU A 64 -5.62 8.55 9.84
CA GLU A 64 -5.22 7.34 10.56
C GLU A 64 -4.16 6.54 9.79
N VAL A 65 -4.27 6.45 8.45
CA VAL A 65 -3.25 5.79 7.60
C VAL A 65 -1.85 6.35 7.84
N LEU A 66 -1.72 7.66 8.08
CA LEU A 66 -0.44 8.32 8.32
C LEU A 66 0.14 8.03 9.72
N GLU A 67 -0.71 7.66 10.68
CA GLU A 67 -0.33 7.32 12.05
C GLU A 67 0.00 5.83 12.23
N VAL A 68 -0.36 4.97 11.27
CA VAL A 68 -0.05 3.52 11.34
C VAL A 68 1.47 3.29 11.26
N ASP A 69 2.01 2.65 12.29
CA ASP A 69 3.35 2.06 12.28
C ASP A 69 3.34 0.66 11.63
N ALA A 70 3.32 0.65 10.30
CA ALA A 70 3.30 -0.61 9.55
C ALA A 70 4.55 -1.48 9.81
N ALA A 71 5.70 -0.89 10.12
CA ALA A 71 6.91 -1.66 10.37
C ALA A 71 6.77 -2.51 11.64
N SER A 72 6.19 -1.93 12.70
CA SER A 72 5.90 -2.63 13.95
C SER A 72 4.83 -3.72 13.75
N GLU A 73 3.72 -3.40 13.08
CA GLU A 73 2.65 -4.37 12.84
C GLU A 73 3.11 -5.58 12.01
N LEU A 74 3.90 -5.33 10.95
CA LEU A 74 4.49 -6.40 10.15
C LEU A 74 5.55 -7.20 10.91
N GLY A 75 6.28 -6.53 11.83
CA GLY A 75 7.22 -7.18 12.73
C GLY A 75 6.53 -8.14 13.70
N ARG A 76 5.37 -7.78 14.26
CA ARG A 76 4.56 -8.65 15.14
C ARG A 76 4.08 -9.92 14.44
N LEU A 77 3.89 -9.86 13.13
CA LEU A 77 3.52 -11.01 12.30
C LEU A 77 4.73 -11.88 11.90
N GLY A 78 5.95 -11.52 12.32
CA GLY A 78 7.19 -12.22 11.98
C GLY A 78 7.59 -12.10 10.50
N LEU A 79 6.90 -11.26 9.70
CA LEU A 79 7.15 -11.17 8.26
C LEU A 79 8.57 -10.70 7.95
N ASN A 80 9.12 -9.78 8.74
CA ASN A 80 10.45 -9.22 8.49
C ASN A 80 11.56 -10.28 8.49
N ASP A 81 11.42 -11.34 9.30
CA ASP A 81 12.43 -12.39 9.46
C ASP A 81 12.40 -13.43 8.33
N HIS A 82 11.31 -13.46 7.55
CA HIS A 82 11.08 -14.43 6.48
C HIS A 82 11.18 -13.84 5.07
N LEU A 83 11.42 -12.53 4.97
CA LEU A 83 11.58 -11.84 3.70
C LEU A 83 13.07 -11.65 3.37
N SER A 84 13.45 -12.02 2.15
CA SER A 84 14.73 -11.57 1.59
C SER A 84 14.80 -10.05 1.56
N ALA A 85 16.01 -9.47 1.64
CA ALA A 85 16.21 -8.02 1.59
C ALA A 85 15.45 -7.31 0.45
N GLN A 86 15.42 -7.91 -0.74
CA GLN A 86 14.71 -7.36 -1.91
C GLN A 86 13.19 -7.26 -1.70
N ARG A 87 12.58 -8.25 -1.04
CA ARG A 87 11.15 -8.24 -0.71
C ARG A 87 10.83 -7.26 0.40
N SER A 88 11.69 -7.17 1.41
CA SER A 88 11.54 -6.17 2.48
C SER A 88 11.64 -4.74 1.94
N ASN A 89 12.49 -4.51 0.94
CA ASN A 89 12.56 -3.22 0.24
C ASN A 89 11.29 -2.92 -0.56
N GLY A 90 10.78 -3.91 -1.31
CA GLY A 90 9.50 -3.76 -2.02
C GLY A 90 8.33 -3.48 -1.06
N LEU A 91 8.30 -4.14 0.09
CA LEU A 91 7.30 -3.90 1.14
C LEU A 91 7.35 -2.47 1.67
N ARG A 92 8.55 -1.96 1.97
CA ARG A 92 8.75 -0.56 2.36
C ARG A 92 8.30 0.43 1.28
N ALA A 93 8.58 0.14 0.02
CA ALA A 93 8.14 0.96 -1.10
C ALA A 93 6.60 1.00 -1.23
N MET A 94 5.93 -0.14 -1.03
CA MET A 94 4.46 -0.19 -1.02
C MET A 94 3.87 0.60 0.16
N ILE A 95 4.45 0.48 1.36
CA ILE A 95 4.03 1.27 2.54
C ILE A 95 4.19 2.77 2.27
N GLN A 96 5.34 3.19 1.73
CA GLN A 96 5.56 4.59 1.40
C GLN A 96 4.53 5.08 0.37
N ARG A 97 4.23 4.28 -0.66
CA ARG A 97 3.21 4.64 -1.64
C ARG A 97 1.83 4.84 -1.01
N VAL A 98 1.41 3.96 -0.10
CA VAL A 98 0.13 4.10 0.63
C VAL A 98 0.10 5.41 1.41
N ARG A 99 1.18 5.72 2.14
CA ARG A 99 1.30 6.98 2.91
C ARG A 99 1.25 8.21 2.00
N ASP A 100 1.93 8.19 0.86
CA ASP A 100 1.89 9.28 -0.12
C ASP A 100 0.48 9.49 -0.68
N LEU A 101 -0.23 8.40 -0.99
CA LEU A 101 -1.61 8.46 -1.49
C LEU A 101 -2.56 9.08 -0.45
N ALA A 102 -2.44 8.68 0.81
CA ALA A 102 -3.21 9.26 1.91
C ALA A 102 -2.85 10.73 2.17
N GLY A 103 -1.55 11.07 2.22
CA GLY A 103 -1.09 12.45 2.44
C GLY A 103 -1.58 13.42 1.35
N ASN A 104 -1.54 12.99 0.09
CA ASN A 104 -2.06 13.78 -1.03
C ASN A 104 -3.57 14.01 -0.96
N ALA A 105 -4.33 13.12 -0.31
CA ALA A 105 -5.77 13.29 -0.13
C ALA A 105 -6.10 14.30 0.98
N VAL A 106 -5.29 14.37 2.04
CA VAL A 106 -5.41 15.38 3.11
C VAL A 106 -5.16 16.79 2.56
N SER A 107 -4.18 16.97 1.66
CA SER A 107 -3.83 18.29 1.11
C SER A 107 -4.82 18.87 0.10
N LYS A 108 -5.93 18.18 -0.22
CA LYS A 108 -6.94 18.63 -1.18
C LYS A 108 -8.13 19.37 -0.54
N GLU A 109 -8.04 19.76 0.74
CA GLU A 109 -9.00 20.65 1.42
C GLU A 109 -8.84 22.13 1.07
#